data_AF-A0A174UKD0-F1
#
_entry.id   AF-A0A174UKD0-F1
#
_cell.length_a   1.000
_cell.length_b   1.000
_cell.length_c   1.000
_cell.angle_alpha   90.00
_cell.angle_beta   90.00
_cell.angle_gamma   90.00
#
_symmetry.space_group_name_H-M   'P 1'
#
loop_
_entity.id
_entity.type
_entity.pdbx_description
1 polymer ?
#
loop_
_entity_poly.entity_id
_entity_poly.type
_entity_poly.pdbx_seq_one_letter_code
_entity_poly.pdbx_strand_id
1 'polypeptide(L)'
;MFEDINRELRECKDNILLKETLEEKLVTLEDTYYRKNKVLEGLEEKLNKEFKDVEKFNKISVANIISTIFNYREEKLYKEEQEYLEAKLRYEEYRVTVEELKNDLETTKSRIKSISNYEERYEELIQEKSELLKGIDLNKRLEIEEIEASINRYVKEGIEIKEAIDEAINCDFTVNSALKYLNDASGLATWDVLGGGAITSIMKHDAVNSAKKEIERLGYAITKLEKELSDINMISISGNFNNIESSYLVDVFFDNIFTDISVSNKIDSSLGSVRNVKNKLDRCKEELYEKEKNNNKEVIKLREKYKELVESYI
;
A
#
# COMPACT_ATOMS: atom_id res chain seq x y z
N MET A 1 10.32 30.03 32.56
CA MET A 1 11.02 29.04 31.72
C MET A 1 10.27 27.71 31.70
N PHE A 2 10.34 26.87 32.75
CA PHE A 2 9.55 25.63 32.80
C PHE A 2 8.02 25.86 32.73
N GLU A 3 7.51 26.86 33.45
CA GLU A 3 6.09 27.24 33.38
C GLU A 3 5.65 27.74 31.99
N ASP A 4 6.54 28.42 31.26
CA ASP A 4 6.27 28.91 29.90
C ASP A 4 6.28 27.76 28.89
N ILE A 5 7.27 26.86 28.99
CA ILE A 5 7.35 25.64 28.19
C ILE A 5 6.10 24.77 28.44
N ASN A 6 5.67 24.60 29.70
CA ASN A 6 4.47 23.84 30.03
C ASN A 6 3.16 24.51 29.59
N ARG A 7 3.14 25.84 29.44
CA ARG A 7 2.01 26.54 28.81
C ARG A 7 1.99 26.27 27.30
N GLU A 8 3.12 26.42 26.62
CA GLU A 8 3.22 26.16 25.18
C GLU A 8 2.98 24.68 24.82
N LEU A 9 3.44 23.74 25.65
CA LEU A 9 3.17 22.31 25.47
C LEU A 9 1.66 22.00 25.54
N ARG A 10 0.93 22.65 26.45
CA ARG A 10 -0.54 22.51 26.53
C ARG A 10 -1.23 23.07 25.30
N GLU A 11 -0.82 24.25 24.85
CA GLU A 11 -1.35 24.85 23.62
C GLU A 11 -1.10 23.97 22.39
N CYS A 12 0.10 23.37 22.27
CA CYS A 12 0.39 22.44 21.19
C CYS A 12 -0.50 21.19 21.29
N LYS A 13 -0.69 20.61 22.47
CA LYS A 13 -1.60 19.47 22.68
C LYS A 13 -3.04 19.76 22.29
N ASP A 14 -3.57 20.91 22.70
CA ASP A 14 -4.95 21.31 22.37
C ASP A 14 -5.13 21.42 20.86
N ASN A 15 -4.13 21.95 20.15
CA ASN A 15 -4.13 22.02 18.69
C ASN A 15 -3.99 20.64 18.03
N ILE A 16 -3.12 19.78 18.55
CA ILE A 16 -2.97 18.40 18.04
C ILE A 16 -4.29 17.63 18.20
N LEU A 17 -4.95 17.72 19.35
CA LEU A 17 -6.27 17.13 19.57
C LEU A 17 -7.32 17.71 18.60
N LEU A 18 -7.28 19.03 18.39
CA LEU A 18 -8.14 19.67 17.40
C LEU A 18 -7.88 19.10 15.99
N LYS A 19 -6.62 18.84 15.61
CA LYS A 19 -6.29 18.20 14.32
C LYS A 19 -6.94 16.84 14.19
N GLU A 20 -6.85 15.98 15.20
CA GLU A 20 -7.49 14.65 15.20
C GLU A 20 -9.00 14.76 14.95
N THR A 21 -9.69 15.67 15.65
CA THR A 21 -11.14 15.89 15.43
C THR A 21 -11.45 16.44 14.03
N LEU A 22 -10.55 17.23 13.45
CA LEU A 22 -10.70 17.74 12.09
C LEU A 22 -10.46 16.65 11.04
N GLU A 23 -9.54 15.71 11.30
CA GLU A 23 -9.28 14.56 10.44
C GLU A 23 -10.48 13.60 10.43
N GLU A 24 -11.09 13.31 11.58
CA GLU A 24 -12.34 12.53 11.65
C GLU A 24 -13.48 13.22 10.87
N LYS A 25 -13.60 14.54 11.03
CA LYS A 25 -14.56 15.34 10.26
C LYS A 25 -14.25 15.30 8.77
N LEU A 26 -12.97 15.34 8.39
CA LEU A 26 -12.54 15.30 7.00
C LEU A 26 -12.97 14.00 6.33
N VAL A 27 -12.77 12.84 6.98
CA VAL A 27 -13.21 11.54 6.46
C VAL A 27 -14.71 11.54 6.17
N THR A 28 -15.51 12.06 7.11
CA THR A 28 -16.98 12.15 6.95
C THR A 28 -17.38 13.09 5.81
N LEU A 29 -16.67 14.21 5.69
CA LEU A 29 -16.92 15.21 4.65
C LEU A 29 -16.52 14.69 3.27
N GLU A 30 -15.43 13.94 3.16
CA GLU A 30 -14.97 13.30 1.92
C GLU A 30 -15.96 12.26 1.41
N ASP A 31 -16.48 11.39 2.29
CA ASP A 31 -17.54 10.42 1.93
C ASP A 31 -18.83 11.14 1.49
N THR A 32 -19.23 12.20 2.21
CA THR A 32 -20.40 13.01 1.85
C THR A 32 -20.23 13.68 0.49
N TYR A 33 -19.06 14.29 0.25
CA TYR A 33 -18.71 14.89 -1.03
C TYR A 33 -18.72 13.86 -2.16
N TYR A 34 -18.08 12.70 -1.96
CA TYR A 34 -18.05 11.64 -2.96
C TYR A 34 -19.46 11.18 -3.36
N ARG A 35 -20.33 10.90 -2.38
CA ARG A 35 -21.71 10.47 -2.63
C ARG A 35 -22.50 11.53 -3.39
N LYS A 36 -22.38 12.80 -3.00
CA LYS A 36 -23.10 13.90 -3.66
C LYS A 36 -22.52 14.19 -5.05
N ASN A 37 -21.21 14.15 -5.23
CA ASN A 37 -20.59 14.32 -6.54
C ASN A 37 -21.08 13.25 -7.53
N LYS A 38 -21.21 12.00 -7.08
CA LYS A 38 -21.79 10.93 -7.90
C LYS A 38 -23.26 11.18 -8.29
N VAL A 39 -24.05 11.80 -7.42
CA VAL A 39 -25.42 12.22 -7.76
C VAL A 39 -25.40 13.36 -8.77
N LEU A 40 -24.48 14.32 -8.62
CA LEU A 40 -24.31 15.43 -9.55
C LEU A 40 -23.92 14.94 -10.96
N GLU A 41 -23.02 13.97 -11.06
CA GLU A 41 -22.66 13.30 -12.33
C GLU A 41 -23.90 12.70 -13.00
N GLY A 42 -24.76 12.01 -12.24
CA GLY A 42 -26.03 11.49 -12.77
C GLY A 42 -27.02 12.58 -13.22
N LEU A 43 -27.06 13.73 -12.52
CA LEU A 43 -27.86 14.88 -12.94
C LEU A 43 -27.29 15.52 -14.21
N GLU A 44 -25.97 15.56 -14.36
CA GLU A 44 -25.28 16.06 -15.55
C GLU A 44 -25.55 15.16 -16.77
N GLU A 45 -25.51 13.84 -16.60
CA GLU A 45 -25.89 12.88 -17.65
C GLU A 45 -27.33 13.09 -18.12
N LYS A 46 -28.26 13.27 -17.16
CA LYS A 46 -29.67 13.55 -17.48
C LYS A 46 -29.80 14.89 -18.20
N LEU A 47 -29.18 15.95 -17.71
CA LEU A 47 -29.17 17.27 -18.36
C LEU A 47 -28.67 17.19 -19.80
N ASN A 48 -27.56 16.47 -20.03
CA ASN A 48 -26.98 16.26 -21.36
C ASN A 48 -27.90 15.45 -22.30
N LYS A 49 -28.67 14.52 -21.74
CA LYS A 49 -29.68 13.77 -22.51
C LYS A 49 -30.83 14.69 -22.94
N GLU A 50 -31.44 15.43 -22.01
CA GLU A 50 -32.55 16.35 -22.33
C GLU A 50 -32.07 17.44 -23.32
N PHE A 51 -30.85 17.94 -23.16
CA PHE A 51 -30.24 18.90 -24.11
C PHE A 51 -30.15 18.33 -25.53
N LYS A 52 -29.71 17.08 -25.69
CA LYS A 52 -29.64 16.41 -27.00
C LYS A 52 -31.02 16.19 -27.61
N ASP A 53 -32.03 15.92 -26.80
CA ASP A 53 -33.39 15.72 -27.28
C ASP A 53 -33.99 17.04 -27.78
N VAL A 54 -33.77 18.16 -27.09
CA VAL A 54 -34.07 19.52 -27.59
C VAL A 54 -33.31 19.84 -28.89
N GLU A 55 -32.01 19.53 -28.98
CA GLU A 55 -31.22 19.77 -30.19
C GLU A 55 -31.72 18.99 -31.41
N LYS A 56 -32.20 17.75 -31.23
CA LYS A 56 -32.76 16.94 -32.33
C LYS A 56 -33.99 17.59 -32.94
N PHE A 57 -34.84 18.22 -32.12
CA PHE A 57 -36.03 18.94 -32.62
C PHE A 57 -35.69 20.27 -33.31
N ASN A 58 -34.59 20.92 -32.91
CA ASN A 58 -34.08 22.16 -33.52
C ASN A 58 -33.33 21.94 -34.85
N LYS A 59 -32.70 20.77 -35.08
CA LYS A 59 -31.91 20.48 -36.29
C LYS A 59 -32.70 19.90 -37.48
N ILE A 60 -33.96 19.48 -37.30
CA ILE A 60 -34.77 18.92 -38.41
C ILE A 60 -35.39 20.06 -39.23
N SER A 61 -34.73 20.35 -40.35
CA SER A 61 -35.09 21.28 -41.42
C SER A 61 -36.58 21.25 -41.81
N VAL A 62 -37.14 22.44 -41.94
CA VAL A 62 -38.56 22.82 -42.09
C VAL A 62 -39.16 22.42 -43.46
N ALA A 63 -38.43 21.69 -44.30
CA ALA A 63 -38.77 21.62 -45.72
C ALA A 63 -39.89 20.63 -46.10
N ASN A 64 -40.29 19.65 -45.26
CA ASN A 64 -41.07 18.50 -45.78
C ASN A 64 -42.35 18.06 -45.07
N ILE A 65 -42.88 18.72 -44.03
CA ILE A 65 -44.01 18.12 -43.28
C ILE A 65 -45.08 19.14 -42.87
N ILE A 66 -46.24 19.00 -43.52
CA ILE A 66 -47.40 19.91 -43.55
C ILE A 66 -48.31 19.76 -42.29
N SER A 67 -48.66 20.92 -41.74
CA SER A 67 -49.75 21.41 -40.85
C SER A 67 -50.59 20.53 -39.88
N THR A 68 -50.64 19.19 -39.96
CA THR A 68 -51.27 18.38 -38.87
C THR A 68 -50.24 17.97 -37.80
N ILE A 69 -48.97 17.98 -38.17
CA ILE A 69 -47.82 17.70 -37.30
C ILE A 69 -47.32 18.96 -36.58
N PHE A 70 -47.71 20.16 -37.02
CA PHE A 70 -47.21 21.43 -36.49
C PHE A 70 -47.63 21.67 -35.03
N ASN A 71 -48.92 21.51 -34.69
CA ASN A 71 -49.38 21.61 -33.30
C ASN A 71 -48.80 20.51 -32.39
N TYR A 72 -48.69 19.27 -32.89
CA TYR A 72 -48.13 18.15 -32.10
C TYR A 72 -46.60 18.27 -31.91
N ARG A 73 -45.89 18.89 -32.87
CA ARG A 73 -44.44 19.13 -32.79
C ARG A 73 -44.11 20.35 -31.91
N GLU A 74 -44.93 21.39 -31.93
CA GLU A 74 -44.81 22.51 -30.98
C GLU A 74 -45.07 22.05 -29.55
N GLU A 75 -46.13 21.26 -29.31
CA GLU A 75 -46.43 20.70 -27.99
C GLU A 75 -45.31 19.76 -27.50
N LYS A 76 -44.76 18.94 -28.39
CA LYS A 76 -43.63 18.07 -28.05
C LYS A 76 -42.33 18.83 -27.80
N LEU A 77 -41.98 19.81 -28.64
CA LEU A 77 -40.81 20.67 -28.42
C LEU A 77 -40.91 21.43 -27.10
N TYR A 78 -42.08 22.01 -26.81
CA TYR A 78 -42.33 22.71 -25.54
C TYR A 78 -42.12 21.80 -24.33
N LYS A 79 -42.56 20.54 -24.43
CA LYS A 79 -42.35 19.54 -23.37
C LYS A 79 -40.87 19.22 -23.16
N GLU A 80 -40.11 19.02 -24.23
CA GLU A 80 -38.67 18.71 -24.17
C GLU A 80 -37.88 19.92 -23.62
N GLU A 81 -38.27 21.15 -23.98
CA GLU A 81 -37.71 22.38 -23.42
C GLU A 81 -38.00 22.50 -21.91
N GLN A 82 -39.21 22.14 -21.48
CA GLN A 82 -39.59 22.11 -20.07
C GLN A 82 -38.78 21.06 -19.29
N GLU A 83 -38.62 19.85 -19.82
CA GLU A 83 -37.83 18.77 -19.23
C GLU A 83 -36.34 19.16 -19.11
N TYR A 84 -35.78 19.82 -20.12
CA TYR A 84 -34.44 20.39 -20.08
C TYR A 84 -34.28 21.48 -19.02
N LEU A 85 -35.21 22.45 -18.94
CA LEU A 85 -35.16 23.52 -17.94
C LEU A 85 -35.26 22.97 -16.50
N GLU A 86 -36.12 21.97 -16.27
CA GLU A 86 -36.22 21.29 -14.97
C GLU A 86 -34.94 20.54 -14.62
N ALA A 87 -34.34 19.81 -15.58
CA ALA A 87 -33.06 19.13 -15.39
C ALA A 87 -31.93 20.13 -15.10
N LYS A 88 -31.90 21.26 -15.80
CA LYS A 88 -30.90 22.32 -15.62
C LYS A 88 -31.02 22.96 -14.25
N LEU A 89 -32.23 23.33 -13.82
CA LEU A 89 -32.46 23.92 -12.50
C LEU A 89 -31.98 22.98 -11.38
N ARG A 90 -32.38 21.70 -11.44
CA ARG A 90 -31.94 20.69 -10.47
C ARG A 90 -30.42 20.50 -10.46
N TYR A 91 -29.79 20.46 -11.63
CA TYR A 91 -28.34 20.35 -11.75
C TYR A 91 -27.64 21.55 -11.11
N GLU A 92 -28.08 22.78 -11.43
CA GLU A 92 -27.49 24.01 -10.89
C GLU A 92 -27.63 24.11 -9.37
N GLU A 93 -28.83 23.84 -8.82
CA GLU A 93 -29.09 23.82 -7.37
C GLU A 93 -28.19 22.81 -6.65
N TYR A 94 -28.06 21.61 -7.22
CA TYR A 94 -27.25 20.55 -6.62
C TYR A 94 -25.74 20.80 -6.77
N ARG A 95 -25.31 21.44 -7.88
CA ARG A 95 -23.92 21.82 -8.11
C ARG A 95 -23.42 22.76 -7.03
N VAL A 96 -24.22 23.76 -6.66
CA VAL A 96 -23.88 24.71 -5.58
C VAL A 96 -23.58 23.95 -4.28
N THR A 97 -24.41 22.97 -3.91
CA THR A 97 -24.19 22.15 -2.71
C THR A 97 -22.87 21.38 -2.77
N VAL A 98 -22.54 20.79 -3.92
CA VAL A 98 -21.27 20.05 -4.10
C VAL A 98 -20.07 21.00 -4.06
N GLU A 99 -20.22 22.20 -4.59
CA GLU A 99 -19.18 23.24 -4.60
C GLU A 99 -18.90 23.80 -3.19
N GLU A 100 -19.94 24.00 -2.38
CA GLU A 100 -19.82 24.35 -0.95
C GLU A 100 -19.07 23.24 -0.18
N LEU A 101 -19.44 21.98 -0.37
CA LEU A 101 -18.74 20.84 0.27
C LEU A 101 -17.27 20.75 -0.15
N LYS A 102 -16.96 21.06 -1.40
CA LYS A 102 -15.57 21.13 -1.88
C LYS A 102 -14.79 22.24 -1.18
N ASN A 103 -15.40 23.42 -1.01
CA ASN A 103 -14.77 24.53 -0.29
C ASN A 103 -14.54 24.20 1.20
N ASP A 104 -15.50 23.50 1.84
CA ASP A 104 -15.35 23.01 3.21
C ASP A 104 -14.21 21.98 3.32
N LEU A 105 -14.05 21.09 2.34
CA LEU A 105 -12.94 20.15 2.27
C LEU A 105 -11.60 20.87 2.21
N GLU A 106 -11.44 21.81 1.27
CA GLU A 106 -10.20 22.58 1.11
C GLU A 106 -9.86 23.40 2.36
N THR A 107 -10.87 24.00 2.98
CA THR A 107 -10.71 24.78 4.23
C THR A 107 -10.28 23.87 5.38
N THR A 108 -10.91 22.69 5.52
CA THR A 108 -10.57 21.71 6.55
C THR A 108 -9.16 21.16 6.35
N LYS A 109 -8.79 20.79 5.11
CA LYS A 109 -7.43 20.35 4.75
C LYS A 109 -6.38 21.42 5.04
N SER A 110 -6.67 22.67 4.69
CA SER A 110 -5.78 23.81 4.98
C SER A 110 -5.59 24.02 6.48
N ARG A 111 -6.66 23.89 7.28
CA ARG A 111 -6.61 23.99 8.74
C ARG A 111 -5.78 22.86 9.35
N ILE A 112 -5.98 21.62 8.92
CA ILE A 112 -5.17 20.46 9.34
C ILE A 112 -3.69 20.72 9.05
N LYS A 113 -3.36 21.17 7.82
CA LYS A 113 -1.98 21.48 7.43
C LYS A 113 -1.36 22.59 8.28
N SER A 114 -2.12 23.62 8.65
CA SER A 114 -1.63 24.69 9.53
C SER A 114 -1.29 24.20 10.94
N ILE A 115 -1.91 23.10 11.38
CA ILE A 115 -1.68 22.52 12.70
C ILE A 115 -0.42 21.64 12.73
N SER A 116 0.08 21.16 11.58
CA SER A 116 1.33 20.38 11.51
C SER A 116 2.54 21.09 12.13
N ASN A 117 2.55 22.43 12.13
CA ASN A 117 3.61 23.21 12.78
C ASN A 117 3.60 23.04 14.32
N TYR A 118 2.45 22.76 14.94
CA TYR A 118 2.34 22.54 16.39
C TYR A 118 2.85 21.17 16.79
N GLU A 119 2.82 20.16 15.90
CA GLU A 119 3.42 18.85 16.16
C GLU A 119 4.95 18.96 16.22
N GLU A 120 5.54 19.65 15.25
CA GLU A 120 6.98 19.92 15.23
C GLU A 120 7.40 20.76 16.45
N ARG A 121 6.66 21.84 16.73
CA ARG A 121 6.92 22.69 17.90
C ARG A 121 6.77 21.93 19.22
N TYR A 122 5.81 21.02 19.32
CA TYR A 122 5.63 20.17 20.49
C TYR A 122 6.88 19.31 20.75
N GLU A 123 7.41 18.65 19.72
CA GLU A 123 8.63 17.83 19.86
C GLU A 123 9.85 18.69 20.21
N GLU A 124 10.00 19.88 19.63
CA GLU A 124 11.06 20.83 20.00
C GLU A 124 11.00 21.20 21.49
N LEU A 125 9.80 21.54 21.99
CA LEU A 125 9.59 21.92 23.39
C LEU A 125 9.86 20.75 24.35
N ILE A 126 9.50 19.53 23.96
CA ILE A 126 9.86 18.32 24.72
C ILE A 126 11.37 18.16 24.76
N GLN A 127 12.07 18.34 23.64
CA GLN A 127 13.53 18.25 23.60
C GLN A 127 14.20 19.34 24.44
N GLU A 128 13.77 20.60 24.31
CA GLU A 128 14.26 21.72 25.12
C GLU A 128 14.10 21.44 26.62
N LYS A 129 12.91 20.98 27.01
CA LYS A 129 12.62 20.62 28.41
C LYS A 129 13.48 19.45 28.90
N SER A 130 13.70 18.44 28.06
CA SER A 130 14.53 17.29 28.40
C SER A 130 15.98 17.70 28.69
N GLU A 131 16.57 18.60 27.89
CA GLU A 131 17.93 19.08 28.08
C GLU A 131 18.08 19.90 29.36
N LEU A 132 17.08 20.72 29.67
CA LEU A 132 17.01 21.43 30.94
C LEU A 132 16.96 20.48 32.14
N LEU A 133 16.15 19.41 32.07
CA LEU A 133 16.04 18.39 33.11
C LEU A 133 17.35 17.61 33.29
N LYS A 134 18.00 17.20 32.18
CA LYS A 134 19.32 16.55 32.20
C LYS A 134 20.37 17.43 32.88
N GLY A 135 20.28 18.75 32.73
CA GLY A 135 21.19 19.72 33.36
C GLY A 135 21.02 19.85 34.88
N ILE A 136 19.83 19.57 35.42
CA ILE A 136 19.46 19.86 36.81
C ILE A 136 19.58 18.64 37.72
N ASP A 137 19.19 17.45 37.26
CA ASP A 137 19.12 16.24 38.07
C ASP A 137 19.82 15.05 37.38
N LEU A 138 20.83 14.49 38.06
CA LEU A 138 21.60 13.35 37.56
C LEU A 138 20.74 12.07 37.42
N ASN A 139 19.81 11.82 38.35
CA ASN A 139 18.94 10.65 38.25
C ASN A 139 17.99 10.77 37.05
N LYS A 140 17.49 11.99 36.80
CA LYS A 140 16.65 12.27 35.62
C LYS A 140 17.42 12.15 34.33
N ARG A 141 18.66 12.64 34.31
CA ARG A 141 19.56 12.46 33.16
C ARG A 141 19.70 10.99 32.80
N LEU A 142 20.03 10.15 33.78
CA LEU A 142 20.23 8.71 33.56
C LEU A 142 18.95 8.03 33.06
N GLU A 143 17.79 8.36 33.65
CA GLU A 143 16.50 7.80 33.23
C GLU A 143 16.12 8.22 31.80
N ILE A 144 16.34 9.49 31.44
CA ILE A 144 16.09 9.99 30.08
C ILE A 144 17.04 9.32 29.08
N GLU A 145 18.34 9.29 29.36
CA GLU A 145 19.35 8.69 28.50
C GLU A 145 19.10 7.18 28.28
N GLU A 146 18.61 6.46 29.30
CA GLU A 146 18.23 5.05 29.17
C GLU A 146 17.04 4.85 28.22
N ILE A 147 16.01 5.71 28.32
CA ILE A 147 14.85 5.65 27.43
C ILE A 147 15.26 6.04 26.00
N GLU A 148 16.03 7.11 25.81
CA GLU A 148 16.56 7.53 24.50
C GLU A 148 17.40 6.42 23.85
N ALA A 149 18.31 5.79 24.61
CA ALA A 149 19.11 4.67 24.14
C ALA A 149 18.23 3.47 23.73
N SER A 150 17.17 3.19 24.49
CA SER A 150 16.21 2.13 24.18
C SER A 150 15.42 2.44 22.89
N ILE A 151 14.93 3.68 22.73
CA ILE A 151 14.25 4.12 21.51
C ILE A 151 15.18 3.96 20.31
N ASN A 152 16.42 4.44 20.40
CA ASN A 152 17.40 4.35 19.32
C ASN A 152 17.69 2.90 18.93
N ARG A 153 17.79 2.00 19.92
CA ARG A 153 17.96 0.57 19.68
C ARG A 153 16.78 -0.02 18.88
N TYR A 154 15.55 0.21 19.32
CA TYR A 154 14.36 -0.30 18.62
C TYR A 154 14.14 0.36 17.24
N VAL A 155 14.52 1.64 17.07
CA VAL A 155 14.48 2.30 15.75
C VAL A 155 15.48 1.66 14.80
N LYS A 156 16.72 1.39 15.26
CA LYS A 156 17.73 0.68 14.46
C LYS A 156 17.27 -0.72 14.08
N GLU A 157 16.76 -1.48 15.06
CA GLU A 157 16.19 -2.81 14.83
C GLU A 157 15.02 -2.77 13.83
N GLY A 158 14.17 -1.74 13.91
CA GLY A 158 13.07 -1.52 12.97
C GLY A 158 13.52 -1.28 11.52
N ILE A 159 14.67 -0.63 11.30
CA ILE A 159 15.25 -0.45 9.97
C ILE A 159 15.71 -1.80 9.42
N GLU A 160 16.46 -2.57 10.22
CA GLU A 160 16.98 -3.89 9.84
C GLU A 160 15.83 -4.87 9.54
N ILE A 161 14.73 -4.83 10.31
CA ILE A 161 13.52 -5.64 10.04
C ILE A 161 12.92 -5.29 8.67
N LYS A 162 12.86 -4.00 8.31
CA LYS A 162 12.32 -3.57 7.01
C LYS A 162 13.18 -4.04 5.85
N GLU A 163 14.51 -3.97 5.99
CA GLU A 163 15.45 -4.50 4.99
C GLU A 163 15.24 -6.01 4.79
N ALA A 164 15.02 -6.77 5.87
CA ALA A 164 14.69 -8.19 5.79
C ALA A 164 13.32 -8.46 5.12
N ILE A 165 12.30 -7.63 5.38
CA ILE A 165 10.99 -7.72 4.72
C ILE A 165 11.14 -7.46 3.21
N ASP A 166 11.88 -6.42 2.83
CA ASP A 166 12.11 -6.09 1.42
C ASP A 166 12.81 -7.23 0.69
N GLU A 167 13.82 -7.84 1.29
CA GLU A 167 14.49 -9.00 0.71
C GLU A 167 13.60 -10.25 0.68
N ALA A 168 12.70 -10.43 1.66
CA ALA A 168 11.72 -11.51 1.65
C ALA A 168 10.69 -11.34 0.51
N ILE A 169 10.28 -10.10 0.22
CA ILE A 169 9.41 -9.77 -0.92
C ILE A 169 10.13 -10.04 -2.24
N ASN A 170 11.40 -9.63 -2.36
CA ASN A 170 12.23 -9.93 -3.54
C ASN A 170 12.38 -11.44 -3.74
N CYS A 171 12.64 -12.18 -2.67
CA CYS A 171 12.71 -13.64 -2.70
C CYS A 171 11.38 -14.24 -3.17
N ASP A 172 10.23 -13.72 -2.73
CA ASP A 172 8.91 -14.24 -3.12
C ASP A 172 8.67 -14.11 -4.63
N PHE A 173 9.06 -12.97 -5.21
CA PHE A 173 9.03 -12.76 -6.65
C PHE A 173 9.86 -13.82 -7.39
N THR A 174 11.10 -14.06 -6.93
CA THR A 174 11.98 -15.06 -7.56
C THR A 174 11.46 -16.50 -7.39
N VAL A 175 10.88 -16.86 -6.23
CA VAL A 175 10.26 -18.17 -6.00
C VAL A 175 9.11 -18.38 -6.99
N ASN A 176 8.21 -17.40 -7.14
CA ASN A 176 7.07 -17.51 -8.05
C ASN A 176 7.52 -17.61 -9.52
N SER A 177 8.57 -16.87 -9.89
CA SER A 177 9.19 -16.98 -11.22
C SER A 177 9.76 -18.38 -11.46
N ALA A 178 10.56 -18.90 -10.52
CA ALA A 178 11.11 -20.25 -10.60
C ALA A 178 10.02 -21.33 -10.71
N LEU A 179 8.95 -21.23 -9.92
CA LEU A 179 7.79 -22.12 -10.03
C LEU A 179 7.14 -22.06 -11.42
N LYS A 180 6.95 -20.86 -11.99
CA LYS A 180 6.38 -20.69 -13.31
C LYS A 180 7.22 -21.41 -14.38
N TYR A 181 8.52 -21.12 -14.45
CA TYR A 181 9.38 -21.71 -15.47
C TYR A 181 9.60 -23.23 -15.28
N LEU A 182 9.61 -23.72 -14.04
CA LEU A 182 9.60 -25.16 -13.77
C LEU A 182 8.32 -25.84 -14.24
N ASN A 183 7.15 -25.21 -14.04
CA ASN A 183 5.87 -25.75 -14.54
C ASN A 183 5.83 -25.74 -16.08
N ASP A 184 6.30 -24.67 -16.72
CA ASP A 184 6.40 -24.58 -18.18
C ASP A 184 7.33 -25.71 -18.73
N ALA A 185 8.45 -25.96 -18.06
CA ALA A 185 9.36 -27.06 -18.40
C ALA A 185 8.74 -28.45 -18.18
N SER A 186 7.97 -28.64 -17.10
CA SER A 186 7.23 -29.89 -16.81
C SER A 186 6.18 -30.20 -17.89
N GLY A 187 5.42 -29.17 -18.31
CA GLY A 187 4.40 -29.29 -19.35
C GLY A 187 4.98 -29.72 -20.70
N LEU A 188 6.15 -29.18 -21.08
CA LEU A 188 6.86 -29.56 -22.30
C LEU A 188 7.43 -30.98 -22.23
N ALA A 189 7.94 -31.42 -21.07
CA ALA A 189 8.46 -32.78 -20.88
C ALA A 189 7.36 -33.86 -20.99
N THR A 190 6.13 -33.54 -20.57
CA THR A 190 4.98 -34.47 -20.64
C THR A 190 4.50 -34.67 -22.08
N TRP A 191 4.64 -33.66 -22.95
CA TRP A 191 4.22 -33.71 -24.35
C TRP A 191 5.08 -34.65 -25.22
N ASP A 192 6.37 -34.83 -24.89
CA ASP A 192 7.26 -35.72 -25.64
C ASP A 192 6.96 -37.21 -25.45
N VAL A 193 6.47 -37.58 -24.27
CA VAL A 193 6.09 -38.96 -23.94
C VAL A 193 4.84 -39.37 -24.73
N LEU A 194 4.04 -38.40 -25.19
CA LEU A 194 2.76 -38.60 -25.90
C LEU A 194 2.83 -38.47 -27.43
N GLY A 195 4.03 -38.27 -28.02
CA GLY A 195 4.26 -38.49 -29.46
C GLY A 195 4.41 -37.26 -30.37
N GLY A 196 5.38 -36.37 -30.09
CA GLY A 196 5.70 -35.22 -30.96
C GLY A 196 7.16 -35.18 -31.43
N GLY A 197 7.39 -35.12 -32.75
CA GLY A 197 8.70 -35.23 -33.42
C GLY A 197 9.69 -34.06 -33.24
N ALA A 198 10.79 -34.11 -34.01
CA ALA A 198 12.08 -33.41 -33.89
C ALA A 198 12.12 -31.87 -33.70
N ILE A 199 10.99 -31.16 -33.62
CA ILE A 199 10.91 -29.71 -33.34
C ILE A 199 11.00 -29.42 -31.81
N THR A 200 10.86 -30.44 -30.96
CA THR A 200 10.75 -30.28 -29.50
C THR A 200 12.07 -30.00 -28.76
N SER A 201 13.23 -30.33 -29.33
CA SER A 201 14.52 -30.25 -28.62
C SER A 201 15.00 -28.83 -28.29
N ILE A 202 14.81 -27.86 -29.19
CA ILE A 202 15.26 -26.46 -28.97
C ILE A 202 14.37 -25.77 -27.91
N MET A 203 13.05 -25.88 -28.05
CA MET A 203 12.10 -25.28 -27.11
C MET A 203 12.23 -25.88 -25.70
N LYS A 204 12.52 -27.18 -25.61
CA LYS A 204 12.88 -27.83 -24.33
C LYS A 204 14.15 -27.27 -23.72
N HIS A 205 15.20 -27.12 -24.53
CA HIS A 205 16.46 -26.61 -24.07
C HIS A 205 16.31 -25.17 -23.52
N ASP A 206 15.53 -24.33 -24.20
CA ASP A 206 15.25 -22.96 -23.76
C ASP A 206 14.40 -22.90 -22.48
N ALA A 207 13.37 -23.74 -22.35
CA ALA A 207 12.55 -23.81 -21.15
C ALA A 207 13.34 -24.30 -19.93
N VAL A 208 14.16 -25.35 -20.09
CA VAL A 208 15.03 -25.87 -19.03
C VAL A 208 16.10 -24.86 -18.64
N ASN A 209 16.72 -24.16 -19.60
CA ASN A 209 17.68 -23.10 -19.30
C ASN A 209 17.05 -21.90 -18.60
N SER A 210 15.80 -21.57 -18.95
CA SER A 210 15.06 -20.51 -18.27
C SER A 210 14.76 -20.89 -16.83
N ALA A 211 14.27 -22.12 -16.59
CA ALA A 211 14.08 -22.64 -15.24
C ALA A 211 15.39 -22.64 -14.42
N LYS A 212 16.49 -23.08 -15.03
CA LYS A 212 17.83 -23.04 -14.44
C LYS A 212 18.21 -21.65 -13.93
N LYS A 213 18.09 -20.65 -14.80
CA LYS A 213 18.43 -19.26 -14.48
C LYS A 213 17.60 -18.72 -13.32
N GLU A 214 16.32 -19.07 -13.25
CA GLU A 214 15.44 -18.63 -12.17
C GLU A 214 15.74 -19.35 -10.84
N ILE A 215 16.17 -20.62 -10.88
CA ILE A 215 16.63 -21.33 -9.68
C ILE A 215 17.93 -20.74 -9.14
N GLU A 216 18.88 -20.38 -10.01
CA GLU A 216 20.11 -19.67 -9.59
C GLU A 216 19.79 -18.31 -8.95
N ARG A 217 18.86 -17.56 -9.56
CA ARG A 217 18.37 -16.29 -9.01
C ARG A 217 17.70 -16.47 -7.65
N LEU A 218 16.89 -17.52 -7.51
CA LEU A 218 16.24 -17.86 -6.25
C LEU A 218 17.28 -18.19 -5.16
N GLY A 219 18.29 -19.00 -5.47
CA GLY A 219 19.37 -19.31 -4.52
C GLY A 219 20.11 -18.06 -4.03
N TYR A 220 20.36 -17.10 -4.93
CA TYR A 220 20.95 -15.82 -4.56
C TYR A 220 20.04 -14.97 -3.67
N ALA A 221 18.73 -14.90 -3.98
CA ALA A 221 17.75 -14.17 -3.17
C ALA A 221 17.61 -14.77 -1.76
N ILE A 222 17.61 -16.10 -1.64
CA ILE A 222 17.62 -16.80 -0.34
C ILE A 222 18.87 -16.44 0.47
N THR A 223 20.04 -16.46 -0.15
CA THR A 223 21.31 -16.15 0.53
C THR A 223 21.32 -14.71 1.07
N LYS A 224 20.77 -13.76 0.30
CA LYS A 224 20.60 -12.39 0.78
C LYS A 224 19.63 -12.33 1.96
N LEU A 225 18.47 -12.98 1.84
CA LEU A 225 17.48 -13.02 2.90
C LEU A 225 18.07 -13.62 4.20
N GLU A 226 18.82 -14.72 4.10
CA GLU A 226 19.49 -15.35 5.25
C GLU A 226 20.47 -14.40 5.95
N LYS A 227 21.21 -13.59 5.17
CA LYS A 227 22.09 -12.56 5.72
C LYS A 227 21.30 -11.50 6.49
N GLU A 228 20.25 -10.93 5.89
CA GLU A 228 19.44 -9.90 6.57
C GLU A 228 18.73 -10.46 7.82
N LEU A 229 18.26 -11.72 7.78
CA LEU A 229 17.68 -12.40 8.95
C LEU A 229 18.70 -12.65 10.09
N SER A 230 19.98 -12.82 9.74
CA SER A 230 21.05 -12.98 10.71
C SER A 230 21.36 -11.67 11.44
N ASP A 231 21.31 -10.55 10.72
CA ASP A 231 21.58 -9.22 11.27
C ASP A 231 20.55 -8.83 12.35
N ILE A 232 19.29 -9.29 12.23
CA ILE A 232 18.23 -9.08 13.23
C ILE A 232 18.15 -10.16 14.34
N ASN A 233 19.21 -10.94 14.54
CA ASN A 233 19.30 -12.00 15.57
C ASN A 233 18.13 -13.00 15.54
N MET A 234 17.49 -13.21 14.38
CA MET A 234 16.36 -14.12 14.24
C MET A 234 16.83 -15.58 14.10
N ILE A 235 17.56 -16.11 15.10
CA ILE A 235 18.15 -17.46 15.08
C ILE A 235 17.10 -18.56 14.83
N SER A 236 15.86 -18.41 15.29
CA SER A 236 14.80 -19.39 15.06
C SER A 236 14.26 -19.38 13.61
N ILE A 237 14.27 -18.23 12.97
CA ILE A 237 13.67 -17.99 11.64
C ILE A 237 14.73 -18.25 10.59
N SER A 238 15.91 -17.65 10.80
CA SER A 238 17.15 -18.10 10.19
C SER A 238 17.33 -19.60 10.39
N GLY A 239 17.13 -20.21 11.57
CA GLY A 239 17.23 -21.67 11.73
C GLY A 239 16.21 -22.49 10.91
N ASN A 240 14.99 -21.99 10.73
CA ASN A 240 13.99 -22.60 9.85
C ASN A 240 14.35 -22.45 8.35
N PHE A 241 15.01 -21.34 8.00
CA PHE A 241 15.43 -20.98 6.65
C PHE A 241 16.83 -21.50 6.25
N ASN A 242 17.78 -21.60 7.17
CA ASN A 242 19.13 -22.17 7.04
C ASN A 242 19.09 -23.67 6.73
N ASN A 243 17.95 -24.33 6.97
CA ASN A 243 17.67 -25.67 6.47
C ASN A 243 17.21 -25.68 4.99
N ILE A 244 17.10 -24.51 4.36
CA ILE A 244 17.03 -24.28 2.92
C ILE A 244 18.39 -23.74 2.51
N GLU A 245 19.41 -24.58 2.61
CA GLU A 245 20.68 -24.22 2.01
C GLU A 245 20.45 -23.81 0.55
N SER A 246 20.85 -22.60 0.16
CA SER A 246 20.80 -22.18 -1.24
C SER A 246 21.58 -23.17 -2.12
N SER A 247 22.64 -23.77 -1.57
CA SER A 247 23.32 -24.94 -2.11
C SER A 247 22.39 -26.14 -2.30
N TYR A 248 21.49 -26.48 -1.37
CA TYR A 248 20.55 -27.59 -1.55
C TYR A 248 19.57 -27.39 -2.72
N LEU A 249 19.06 -26.18 -2.95
CA LEU A 249 18.21 -25.91 -4.13
C LEU A 249 18.98 -26.04 -5.44
N VAL A 250 20.22 -25.54 -5.44
CA VAL A 250 21.14 -25.64 -6.55
C VAL A 250 21.47 -27.12 -6.78
N ASP A 251 21.94 -27.85 -5.78
CA ASP A 251 22.31 -29.26 -5.86
C ASP A 251 21.14 -30.16 -6.31
N VAL A 252 19.93 -29.98 -5.76
CA VAL A 252 18.73 -30.73 -6.19
C VAL A 252 18.39 -30.49 -7.66
N PHE A 253 18.60 -29.27 -8.18
CA PHE A 253 18.36 -28.95 -9.58
C PHE A 253 19.54 -29.34 -10.50
N PHE A 254 20.78 -29.27 -9.98
CA PHE A 254 22.02 -29.38 -10.75
C PHE A 254 22.68 -30.76 -10.74
N ASP A 255 22.21 -31.71 -9.94
CA ASP A 255 22.63 -33.13 -9.96
C ASP A 255 22.17 -33.89 -11.25
N ASN A 256 22.49 -33.32 -12.41
CA ASN A 256 22.37 -33.91 -13.74
C ASN A 256 20.96 -33.92 -14.37
N ILE A 257 20.40 -32.75 -14.68
CA ILE A 257 19.28 -32.62 -15.64
C ILE A 257 19.72 -32.99 -17.08
N PHE A 258 21.03 -33.03 -17.36
CA PHE A 258 21.56 -33.14 -18.73
C PHE A 258 22.10 -34.51 -19.13
N THR A 259 22.02 -35.56 -18.30
CA THR A 259 22.65 -36.86 -18.65
C THR A 259 21.72 -38.05 -18.87
N ASP A 260 20.46 -38.08 -18.39
CA ASP A 260 19.64 -39.30 -18.55
C ASP A 260 18.11 -39.08 -18.55
N ILE A 261 17.43 -40.09 -19.12
CA ILE A 261 16.00 -40.29 -19.48
C ILE A 261 14.94 -39.96 -18.39
N SER A 262 15.30 -39.36 -17.26
CA SER A 262 14.41 -39.05 -16.13
C SER A 262 14.21 -37.54 -15.88
N VAL A 263 14.05 -36.74 -16.94
CA VAL A 263 13.86 -35.26 -16.83
C VAL A 263 12.58 -34.90 -16.07
N SER A 264 11.47 -35.64 -16.29
CA SER A 264 10.17 -35.35 -15.65
C SER A 264 10.21 -35.48 -14.12
N ASN A 265 10.72 -36.60 -13.60
CA ASN A 265 10.78 -36.85 -12.15
C ASN A 265 11.66 -35.83 -11.41
N LYS A 266 12.72 -35.32 -12.08
CA LYS A 266 13.61 -34.30 -11.50
C LYS A 266 12.99 -32.91 -11.50
N ILE A 267 12.24 -32.54 -12.55
CA ILE A 267 11.46 -31.29 -12.57
C ILE A 267 10.40 -31.32 -11.45
N ASP A 268 9.72 -32.45 -11.25
CA ASP A 268 8.73 -32.59 -10.18
C ASP A 268 9.34 -32.49 -8.78
N SER A 269 10.53 -33.08 -8.56
CA SER A 269 11.30 -32.92 -7.33
C SER A 269 11.72 -31.47 -7.07
N SER A 270 12.15 -30.76 -8.12
CA SER A 270 12.51 -29.34 -8.06
C SER A 270 11.29 -28.48 -7.73
N LEU A 271 10.14 -28.75 -8.36
CA LEU A 271 8.86 -28.10 -8.03
C LEU A 271 8.48 -28.33 -6.55
N GLY A 272 8.64 -29.55 -6.05
CA GLY A 272 8.43 -29.86 -4.63
C GLY A 272 9.32 -29.05 -3.70
N SER A 273 10.61 -28.96 -4.03
CA SER A 273 11.59 -28.19 -3.26
C SER A 273 11.29 -26.70 -3.26
N VAL A 274 11.02 -26.10 -4.42
CA VAL A 274 10.67 -24.68 -4.54
C VAL A 274 9.35 -24.36 -3.84
N ARG A 275 8.35 -25.25 -3.89
CA ARG A 275 7.10 -25.10 -3.11
C ARG A 275 7.36 -25.12 -1.60
N ASN A 276 8.27 -25.98 -1.13
CA ASN A 276 8.65 -25.99 0.28
C ASN A 276 9.32 -24.67 0.68
N VAL A 277 10.18 -24.12 -0.17
CA VAL A 277 10.77 -22.79 0.04
C VAL A 277 9.72 -21.70 0.09
N LYS A 278 8.75 -21.72 -0.83
CA LYS A 278 7.61 -20.78 -0.81
C LYS A 278 6.89 -20.80 0.53
N ASN A 279 6.56 -22.00 1.03
CA ASN A 279 5.85 -22.16 2.30
C ASN A 279 6.67 -21.65 3.50
N LYS A 280 7.98 -21.90 3.51
CA LYS A 280 8.88 -21.37 4.55
C LYS A 280 9.01 -19.85 4.46
N LEU A 281 9.06 -19.31 3.25
CA LEU A 281 9.13 -17.86 3.00
C LEU A 281 7.86 -17.15 3.45
N ASP A 282 6.69 -17.74 3.21
CA ASP A 282 5.42 -17.19 3.68
C ASP A 282 5.37 -17.10 5.21
N ARG A 283 5.80 -18.16 5.92
CA ARG A 283 5.94 -18.13 7.39
C ARG A 283 6.95 -17.09 7.85
N CYS A 284 8.11 -17.00 7.18
CA CYS A 284 9.12 -16.01 7.50
C CYS A 284 8.59 -14.58 7.38
N LYS A 285 7.83 -14.27 6.31
CA LYS A 285 7.19 -12.96 6.15
C LYS A 285 6.18 -12.67 7.25
N GLU A 286 5.34 -13.65 7.61
CA GLU A 286 4.40 -13.50 8.73
C GLU A 286 5.11 -13.16 10.05
N GLU A 287 6.20 -13.86 10.36
CA GLU A 287 7.00 -13.62 11.56
C GLU A 287 7.71 -12.25 11.52
N LEU A 288 8.22 -11.82 10.36
CA LEU A 288 8.81 -10.50 10.16
C LEU A 288 7.79 -9.38 10.37
N TYR A 289 6.58 -9.51 9.82
CA TYR A 289 5.52 -8.52 10.01
C TYR A 289 5.05 -8.42 11.47
N GLU A 290 4.93 -9.55 12.17
CA GLU A 290 4.62 -9.51 13.61
C GLU A 290 5.77 -8.90 14.42
N LYS A 291 7.04 -9.15 14.05
CA LYS A 291 8.19 -8.49 14.70
C LYS A 291 8.20 -6.98 14.43
N GLU A 292 7.96 -6.53 13.20
CA GLU A 292 7.86 -5.11 12.84
C GLU A 292 6.77 -4.43 13.68
N LYS A 293 5.58 -5.04 13.76
CA LYS A 293 4.46 -4.55 14.56
C LYS A 293 4.79 -4.46 16.04
N ASN A 294 5.45 -5.46 16.61
CA ASN A 294 5.86 -5.44 18.02
C ASN A 294 6.96 -4.41 18.29
N ASN A 295 7.94 -4.28 17.38
CA ASN A 295 8.98 -3.27 17.44
C ASN A 295 8.37 -1.86 17.45
N ASN A 296 7.45 -1.59 16.52
CA ASN A 296 6.74 -0.31 16.43
C ASN A 296 5.93 -0.01 17.69
N LYS A 297 5.26 -1.00 18.28
CA LYS A 297 4.55 -0.85 19.56
C LYS A 297 5.49 -0.46 20.71
N GLU A 298 6.65 -1.09 20.83
CA GLU A 298 7.61 -0.73 21.88
C GLU A 298 8.22 0.66 21.66
N VAL A 299 8.49 1.06 20.41
CA VAL A 299 8.92 2.43 20.09
C VAL A 299 7.86 3.45 20.54
N ILE A 300 6.59 3.22 20.21
CA ILE A 300 5.48 4.11 20.59
C ILE A 300 5.40 4.23 22.11
N LYS A 301 5.37 3.09 22.82
CA LYS A 301 5.30 3.04 24.28
C LYS A 301 6.49 3.73 24.96
N LEU A 302 7.70 3.56 24.44
CA LEU A 302 8.89 4.24 24.97
C LEU A 302 8.84 5.75 24.73
N ARG A 303 8.34 6.20 23.57
CA ARG A 303 8.13 7.63 23.29
C ARG A 303 7.06 8.24 24.17
N GLU A 304 5.96 7.52 24.42
CA GLU A 304 4.94 7.94 25.38
C GLU A 304 5.52 8.07 26.79
N LYS A 305 6.24 7.05 27.26
CA LYS A 305 6.93 7.09 28.56
C LYS A 305 7.93 8.26 28.64
N TYR A 306 8.67 8.51 27.57
CA TYR A 306 9.59 9.65 27.47
C TYR A 306 8.85 10.99 27.60
N LYS A 307 7.76 11.17 26.85
CA LYS A 307 6.92 12.38 26.93
C LYS A 307 6.31 12.56 28.32
N GLU A 308 5.73 11.53 28.90
CA GLU A 308 5.17 11.56 30.26
C GLU A 308 6.25 11.93 31.30
N LEU A 309 7.44 11.36 31.17
CA LEU A 309 8.57 11.66 32.06
C LEU A 309 9.01 13.12 31.92
N VAL A 310 9.05 13.68 30.71
CA VAL A 310 9.45 15.08 30.50
C VAL A 310 8.34 16.04 30.93
N GLU A 311 7.08 15.71 30.70
CA GLU A 311 5.93 16.56 30.99
C GLU A 311 5.52 16.60 32.47
N SER A 312 5.65 15.48 33.19
CA SER A 312 5.27 15.38 34.60
C SER A 312 6.11 16.24 35.55
N TYR A 313 7.23 16.79 35.05
CA TYR A 313 8.11 17.68 35.82
C TYR A 313 7.76 19.16 35.58
N ILE A 314 7.97 19.97 36.62
CA ILE A 314 7.54 21.38 36.77
C ILE A 314 7.85 22.24 35.54
#